data_AF-A0A1Z9A3U9-F1
#
_entry.id   AF-A0A1Z9A3U9-F1
#
_cell.length_a   1.000
_cell.length_b   1.000
_cell.length_c   1.000
_cell.angle_alpha   90.00
_cell.angle_beta   90.00
_cell.angle_gamma   90.00
#
_symmetry.space_group_name_H-M   'P 1'
#
loop_
_entity.id
_entity.type
_entity.pdbx_description
1 polymer ?
#
loop_
_entity_poly.entity_id
_entity_poly.type
_entity_poly.pdbx_seq_one_letter_code
_entity_poly.pdbx_strand_id
1 'polypeptide(L)'
;ELLASDLLPYTALMPELDAIMACHLNFPKIDAEYPASLSHKILTRLLRDQLGYEGLILTDDLDMGAIVNHYGRGPDIRLSLEAGADIALVCHNFAKLRDVLPQLDGIDNWDTQKRIEKVSKRLKHPPKFTQERWDAVNEKLTDLTREVIGQDRFDPERPTQSPVEDY
;
A
#
# COMPACT_ATOMS: atom_id res chain seq x y z
N GLU A 1 9.24 -20.56 4.02
CA GLU A 1 8.23 -20.49 2.95
C GLU A 1 8.09 -19.06 2.47
N LEU A 2 7.48 -18.14 3.24
CA LEU A 2 7.30 -16.72 2.85
C LEU A 2 8.56 -16.02 2.32
N LEU A 3 9.73 -16.20 2.97
CA LEU A 3 11.01 -15.64 2.51
C LEU A 3 11.53 -16.24 1.19
N ALA A 4 11.14 -17.48 0.88
CA ALA A 4 11.59 -18.20 -0.30
C ALA A 4 10.67 -17.99 -1.53
N SER A 5 9.48 -17.42 -1.33
CA SER A 5 8.49 -17.16 -2.38
C SER A 5 8.02 -15.70 -2.35
N ASP A 6 7.07 -15.38 -1.49
CA ASP A 6 6.25 -14.17 -1.54
C ASP A 6 7.08 -12.90 -1.29
N LEU A 7 8.06 -12.98 -0.38
CA LEU A 7 8.96 -11.86 -0.07
C LEU A 7 10.19 -11.79 -1.00
N LEU A 8 10.40 -12.78 -1.86
CA LEU A 8 11.54 -12.79 -2.79
C LEU A 8 11.59 -11.55 -3.69
N PRO A 9 10.51 -11.14 -4.39
CA PRO A 9 10.56 -9.94 -5.23
C PRO A 9 10.82 -8.67 -4.41
N TYR A 10 10.25 -8.58 -3.20
CA TYR A 10 10.43 -7.42 -2.33
C TYR A 10 11.88 -7.33 -1.85
N THR A 11 12.43 -8.40 -1.29
CA THR A 11 13.81 -8.41 -0.79
C THR A 11 14.85 -8.17 -1.89
N ALA A 12 14.59 -8.66 -3.11
CA ALA A 12 15.46 -8.41 -4.26
C ALA A 12 15.45 -6.94 -4.71
N LEU A 13 14.29 -6.26 -4.64
CA LEU A 13 14.12 -4.90 -5.15
C LEU A 13 14.19 -3.81 -4.07
N MET A 14 14.18 -4.18 -2.79
CA MET A 14 14.15 -3.26 -1.64
C MET A 14 15.13 -2.07 -1.72
N PRO A 15 16.39 -2.21 -2.20
CA PRO A 15 17.29 -1.07 -2.36
C PRO A 15 16.82 -0.02 -3.39
N GLU A 16 15.95 -0.41 -4.31
CA GLU A 16 15.42 0.42 -5.40
C GLU A 16 14.03 0.98 -5.07
N LEU A 17 13.28 0.33 -4.17
CA LEU A 17 11.91 0.70 -3.83
C LEU A 17 11.86 1.90 -2.89
N ASP A 18 11.40 3.05 -3.39
CA ASP A 18 11.11 4.23 -2.57
C ASP A 18 10.00 3.97 -1.53
N ALA A 19 9.10 3.04 -1.83
CA ALA A 19 7.93 2.72 -1.03
C ALA A 19 7.50 1.24 -1.15
N ILE A 20 6.96 0.68 -0.06
CA ILE A 20 6.26 -0.61 -0.01
C ILE A 20 4.90 -0.41 0.66
N MET A 21 3.86 -0.98 0.07
CA MET A 21 2.51 -1.01 0.64
C MET A 21 2.27 -2.34 1.37
N ALA A 22 1.77 -2.27 2.60
CA ALA A 22 1.42 -3.42 3.43
C ALA A 22 -0.06 -3.77 3.29
N CYS A 23 -0.35 -5.04 2.97
CA CYS A 23 -1.70 -5.54 2.77
C CYS A 23 -2.47 -5.78 4.07
N HIS A 24 -3.79 -5.92 3.96
CA HIS A 24 -4.70 -6.31 5.05
C HIS A 24 -4.85 -7.84 5.19
N LEU A 25 -3.74 -8.59 5.05
CA LEU A 25 -3.73 -10.05 5.23
C LEU A 25 -3.22 -10.43 6.62
N ASN A 26 -3.84 -11.45 7.21
CA ASN A 26 -3.42 -12.05 8.46
C ASN A 26 -2.30 -13.07 8.20
N PHE A 27 -1.24 -13.01 9.00
CA PHE A 27 -0.15 -13.99 8.99
C PHE A 27 -0.02 -14.63 10.36
N PRO A 28 -0.91 -15.58 10.77
CA PRO A 28 -0.99 -16.06 12.15
C PRO A 28 0.28 -16.68 12.71
N LYS A 29 1.18 -17.18 11.84
CA LYS A 29 2.49 -17.71 12.22
C LYS A 29 3.52 -16.63 12.58
N ILE A 30 3.25 -15.36 12.23
CA ILE A 30 4.09 -14.19 12.51
C ILE A 30 3.37 -13.31 13.54
N ASP A 31 2.13 -12.94 13.24
CA ASP A 31 1.25 -12.20 14.13
C ASP A 31 -0.18 -12.74 14.04
N ALA A 32 -0.67 -13.27 15.16
CA ALA A 32 -2.02 -13.82 15.27
C ALA A 32 -3.08 -12.77 15.59
N GLU A 33 -2.66 -11.57 16.00
CA GLU A 33 -3.55 -10.52 16.50
C GLU A 33 -3.90 -9.48 15.44
N TYR A 34 -2.94 -9.13 14.58
CA TYR A 34 -3.08 -8.03 13.64
C TYR A 34 -2.76 -8.45 12.20
N PRO A 35 -3.48 -7.90 11.20
CA PRO A 35 -3.07 -8.00 9.81
C PRO A 35 -1.73 -7.27 9.58
N ALA A 36 -1.05 -7.59 8.48
CA ALA A 36 0.28 -7.05 8.19
C ALA A 36 0.35 -5.52 8.26
N SER A 37 -0.63 -4.81 7.72
CA SER A 37 -0.73 -3.35 7.75
C SER A 37 -0.83 -2.72 9.15
N LEU A 38 -1.19 -3.50 10.17
CA LEU A 38 -1.34 -3.05 11.57
C LEU A 38 -0.37 -3.77 12.53
N SER A 39 0.50 -4.64 12.00
CA SER A 39 1.35 -5.50 12.83
C SER A 39 2.75 -4.90 13.01
N HIS A 40 3.08 -4.54 14.24
CA HIS A 40 4.45 -4.11 14.60
C HIS A 40 5.48 -5.24 14.36
N LYS A 41 5.08 -6.51 14.50
CA LYS A 41 5.97 -7.65 14.22
C LYS A 41 6.33 -7.73 12.75
N ILE A 42 5.43 -7.33 11.85
CA ILE A 42 5.66 -7.36 10.40
C ILE A 42 6.32 -6.07 9.92
N LEU A 43 5.74 -4.91 10.20
CA LEU A 43 6.23 -3.64 9.65
C LEU A 43 7.55 -3.21 10.27
N THR A 44 7.70 -3.31 11.59
CA THR A 44 8.95 -2.94 12.26
C THR A 44 9.89 -4.13 12.35
N ARG A 45 9.54 -5.17 13.12
CA ARG A 45 10.52 -6.23 13.45
C ARG A 45 10.98 -7.06 12.26
N LEU A 46 10.10 -7.31 11.29
CA LEU A 46 10.48 -8.04 10.08
C LEU A 46 11.03 -7.08 9.03
N LEU A 47 10.22 -6.12 8.57
CA LEU A 47 10.57 -5.30 7.40
C LEU A 47 11.67 -4.27 7.70
N ARG A 48 11.64 -3.58 8.84
CA ARG A 48 12.72 -2.65 9.24
C ARG A 48 13.91 -3.38 9.82
N ASP A 49 13.72 -4.14 10.91
CA ASP A 49 14.84 -4.60 11.72
C ASP A 49 15.58 -5.79 11.10
N GLN A 50 14.85 -6.77 10.55
CA GLN A 50 15.46 -7.97 9.97
C GLN A 50 15.82 -7.81 8.50
N LEU A 51 14.92 -7.22 7.69
CA LEU A 51 15.14 -7.05 6.26
C LEU A 51 15.87 -5.75 5.93
N GLY A 52 15.93 -4.78 6.85
CA GLY A 52 16.70 -3.54 6.65
C GLY A 52 16.04 -2.56 5.67
N TYR A 53 14.72 -2.58 5.50
CA TYR A 53 14.06 -1.67 4.58
C TYR A 53 14.14 -0.22 5.08
N GLU A 54 14.58 0.70 4.24
CA GLU A 54 14.74 2.12 4.61
C GLU A 54 13.74 3.07 3.92
N GLY A 55 12.98 2.59 2.93
CA GLY A 55 12.00 3.40 2.19
C GLY A 55 10.70 3.63 2.96
N LEU A 56 9.67 4.16 2.33
CA LEU A 56 8.38 4.43 2.97
C LEU A 56 7.55 3.14 3.11
N ILE A 57 6.92 2.93 4.26
CA ILE A 57 5.88 1.91 4.44
C ILE A 57 4.52 2.59 4.38
N LEU A 58 3.66 2.13 3.49
CA LEU A 58 2.28 2.60 3.38
C LEU A 58 1.33 1.49 3.79
N THR A 59 0.17 1.83 4.35
CA THR A 59 -0.92 0.87 4.49
C THR A 59 -1.65 0.70 3.15
N ASP A 60 -2.33 -0.42 2.97
CA ASP A 60 -3.51 -0.46 2.09
C ASP A 60 -4.64 0.43 2.67
N ASP A 61 -5.74 0.61 1.94
CA ASP A 61 -6.83 1.52 2.31
C ASP A 61 -7.51 1.13 3.62
N LEU A 62 -7.29 1.93 4.67
CA LEU A 62 -7.92 1.74 5.97
C LEU A 62 -9.43 1.99 5.95
N ASP A 63 -10.03 2.51 4.87
CA ASP A 63 -11.48 2.51 4.70
C ASP A 63 -12.06 1.13 4.32
N MET A 64 -11.22 0.15 3.97
CA MET A 64 -11.68 -1.21 3.72
C MET A 64 -12.42 -1.77 4.94
N GLY A 65 -13.62 -2.30 4.71
CA GLY A 65 -14.52 -2.77 5.76
C GLY A 65 -13.90 -3.80 6.71
N ALA A 66 -12.93 -4.60 6.23
CA ALA A 66 -12.19 -5.55 7.06
C ALA A 66 -11.37 -4.88 8.17
N ILE A 67 -10.93 -3.64 7.96
CA ILE A 67 -10.14 -2.86 8.92
C ILE A 67 -11.03 -1.92 9.73
N VAL A 68 -11.70 -0.97 9.07
CA VAL A 68 -12.41 0.11 9.78
C VAL A 68 -13.54 -0.41 10.66
N ASN A 69 -14.24 -1.48 10.25
CA ASN A 69 -15.32 -2.04 11.07
C ASN A 69 -14.80 -2.88 12.24
N HIS A 70 -13.57 -3.39 12.17
CA HIS A 70 -12.99 -4.24 13.21
C HIS A 70 -12.24 -3.41 14.26
N TYR A 71 -11.43 -2.44 13.83
CA TYR A 71 -10.58 -1.64 14.72
C TYR A 71 -11.17 -0.26 15.03
N GLY A 72 -12.09 0.23 14.20
CA GLY A 72 -12.65 1.57 14.33
C GLY A 72 -11.73 2.65 13.76
N ARG A 73 -12.34 3.72 13.23
CA ARG A 73 -11.63 4.87 12.66
C ARG A 73 -10.93 5.66 13.77
N GLY A 74 -9.62 5.83 13.64
CA GLY A 74 -8.74 6.48 14.61
C GLY A 74 -7.80 5.50 15.28
N PRO A 75 -8.31 4.49 16.00
CA PRO A 75 -7.50 3.37 16.44
C PRO A 75 -6.81 2.66 15.27
N ASP A 76 -7.48 2.46 14.13
CA ASP A 76 -6.88 1.85 12.93
C ASP A 76 -5.65 2.63 12.42
N ILE A 77 -5.78 3.96 12.31
CA ILE A 77 -4.71 4.86 11.89
C ILE A 77 -3.57 4.82 12.93
N ARG A 78 -3.89 5.02 14.22
CA ARG A 78 -2.90 4.99 15.30
C ARG A 78 -2.13 3.67 15.32
N LEU A 79 -2.84 2.54 15.28
CA LEU A 79 -2.24 1.20 15.25
C LEU A 79 -1.30 1.03 14.05
N SER A 80 -1.70 1.48 12.85
CA SER A 80 -0.82 1.39 11.67
C SER A 80 0.47 2.19 11.83
N LEU A 81 0.39 3.41 12.38
CA LEU A 81 1.54 4.29 12.57
C LEU A 81 2.47 3.72 13.67
N GLU A 82 1.91 3.28 14.79
CA GLU A 82 2.65 2.64 15.89
C GLU A 82 3.26 1.29 15.48
N ALA A 83 2.64 0.59 14.52
CA ALA A 83 3.21 -0.62 13.92
C ALA A 83 4.46 -0.32 13.08
N GLY A 84 4.60 0.90 12.56
CA GLY A 84 5.75 1.34 11.76
C GLY A 84 5.41 1.79 10.33
N ALA A 85 4.12 1.97 10.01
CA ALA A 85 3.74 2.62 8.77
C ALA A 85 4.13 4.11 8.79
N ASP A 86 4.62 4.60 7.66
CA ASP A 86 4.93 6.02 7.46
C ASP A 86 3.71 6.80 6.95
N ILE A 87 2.86 6.14 6.14
CA ILE A 87 1.68 6.75 5.52
C ILE A 87 0.49 5.81 5.71
N ALA A 88 -0.52 6.28 6.44
CA ALA A 88 -1.82 5.63 6.56
C ALA A 88 -2.75 6.11 5.44
N LEU A 89 -3.23 5.19 4.60
CA LEU A 89 -4.14 5.50 3.49
C LEU A 89 -5.60 5.47 3.98
N VAL A 90 -6.32 6.56 3.69
CA VAL A 90 -7.76 6.69 3.90
C VAL A 90 -8.34 7.32 2.64
N CYS A 91 -9.01 6.51 1.82
CA CYS A 91 -9.34 6.90 0.44
C CYS A 91 -10.76 7.45 0.24
N HIS A 92 -11.69 7.21 1.16
CA HIS A 92 -13.12 7.43 0.95
C HIS A 92 -13.75 8.38 1.99
N ASN A 93 -13.40 8.23 3.28
CA ASN A 93 -14.08 8.93 4.38
C ASN A 93 -13.29 10.11 4.96
N PHE A 94 -12.78 10.99 4.11
CA PHE A 94 -11.97 12.15 4.51
C PHE A 94 -12.65 13.06 5.54
N ALA A 95 -13.96 13.23 5.47
CA ALA A 95 -14.71 14.11 6.38
C ALA A 95 -14.54 13.73 7.86
N LYS A 96 -14.36 12.43 8.15
CA LYS A 96 -14.18 11.91 9.52
C LYS A 96 -12.75 12.05 10.02
N LEU A 97 -11.77 12.35 9.16
CA LEU A 97 -10.37 12.46 9.57
C LEU A 97 -10.16 13.63 10.54
N ARG A 98 -10.85 14.75 10.32
CA ARG A 98 -10.69 15.95 11.16
C ARG A 98 -10.99 15.68 12.64
N ASP A 99 -11.97 14.84 12.91
CA ASP A 99 -12.40 14.48 14.28
C ASP A 99 -11.44 13.49 14.95
N VAL A 100 -10.58 12.86 14.15
CA VAL A 100 -9.67 11.79 14.56
C VAL A 100 -8.25 12.31 14.76
N LEU A 101 -7.85 13.38 14.07
CA LEU A 101 -6.52 13.98 14.19
C LEU A 101 -6.07 14.23 15.65
N PRO A 102 -6.90 14.76 16.57
CA PRO A 102 -6.49 14.94 17.97
C PRO A 102 -6.16 13.62 18.67
N GLN A 103 -6.74 12.51 18.21
CA GLN A 103 -6.48 11.17 18.75
C GLN A 103 -5.15 10.61 18.27
N LEU A 104 -4.44 11.28 17.37
CA LEU A 104 -3.11 10.89 16.88
C LEU A 104 -1.98 11.67 17.58
N ASP A 105 -2.33 12.58 18.49
CA ASP A 105 -1.35 13.33 19.27
C ASP A 105 -0.43 12.39 20.07
N GLY A 106 0.84 12.78 20.16
CA GLY A 106 1.86 12.04 20.92
C GLY A 106 2.48 10.83 20.19
N ILE A 107 2.08 10.53 18.95
CA ILE A 107 2.80 9.55 18.12
C ILE A 107 4.15 10.16 17.73
N ASP A 108 5.25 9.52 18.13
CA ASP A 108 6.58 9.89 17.64
C ASP A 108 6.68 9.52 16.15
N ASN A 109 6.96 10.53 15.33
CA ASN A 109 7.05 10.40 13.88
C ASN A 109 8.38 10.92 13.34
N TRP A 110 9.39 11.13 14.18
CA TRP A 110 10.65 11.73 13.76
C TRP A 110 11.33 10.96 12.61
N ASP A 111 11.42 9.64 12.74
CA ASP A 111 12.04 8.81 11.69
C ASP A 111 11.16 8.73 10.43
N THR A 112 9.84 8.76 10.60
CA THR A 112 8.88 8.86 9.49
C THR A 112 9.09 10.14 8.70
N GLN A 113 9.21 11.29 9.37
CA GLN A 113 9.47 12.59 8.73
C GLN A 113 10.78 12.58 7.95
N LYS A 114 11.85 12.00 8.50
CA LYS A 114 13.12 11.85 7.77
C LYS A 114 12.99 11.02 6.50
N ARG A 115 12.26 9.90 6.55
CA ARG A 115 12.03 9.04 5.38
C ARG A 115 11.21 9.78 4.32
N ILE A 116 10.16 10.49 4.72
CA ILE A 116 9.35 11.33 3.82
C ILE A 116 10.22 12.40 3.17
N GLU A 117 11.07 13.08 3.92
CA GLU A 117 11.98 14.10 3.38
C GLU A 117 13.02 13.50 2.41
N LYS A 118 13.56 12.31 2.71
CA LYS A 118 14.49 11.60 1.82
C LYS A 118 13.83 11.28 0.47
N VAL A 119 12.60 10.77 0.50
CA VAL A 119 11.85 10.43 -0.73
C VAL A 119 11.41 11.68 -1.47
N SER A 120 10.94 12.72 -0.77
CA SER A 120 10.43 13.95 -1.41
C SER A 120 11.48 14.64 -2.29
N LYS A 121 12.76 14.57 -1.91
CA LYS A 121 13.90 15.09 -2.69
C LYS A 121 14.11 14.36 -4.03
N ARG A 122 13.61 13.13 -4.16
CA ARG A 122 13.72 12.29 -5.38
C ARG A 122 12.47 12.33 -6.25
N LEU A 123 11.37 12.91 -5.76
CA LEU A 123 10.11 12.96 -6.50
C LEU A 123 10.28 13.75 -7.79
N LYS A 124 9.98 13.08 -8.91
CA LYS A 124 9.95 13.71 -10.23
C LYS A 124 8.57 14.32 -10.43
N HIS A 125 8.53 15.45 -11.12
CA HIS A 125 7.26 16.04 -11.51
C HIS A 125 6.59 15.12 -12.54
N PRO A 126 5.32 14.72 -12.32
CA PRO A 126 4.60 13.98 -13.33
C PRO A 126 4.52 14.84 -14.60
N PRO A 127 4.58 14.23 -15.78
CA PRO A 127 4.36 14.96 -17.01
C PRO A 127 2.98 15.60 -17.01
N LYS A 128 2.84 16.74 -17.67
CA LYS A 128 1.52 17.38 -17.83
C LYS A 128 0.56 16.40 -18.48
N PHE A 129 -0.64 16.30 -17.90
CA PHE A 129 -1.74 15.57 -18.50
C PHE A 129 -2.09 16.18 -19.87
N THR A 130 -2.29 15.33 -20.87
CA THR A 130 -2.94 15.69 -22.13
C THR A 130 -3.85 14.55 -22.55
N GLN A 131 -4.97 14.86 -23.21
CA GLN A 131 -5.91 13.85 -23.66
C GLN A 131 -5.25 12.89 -24.66
N GLU A 132 -4.43 13.40 -25.57
CA GLU A 132 -3.76 12.58 -26.59
C GLU A 132 -2.81 11.56 -25.97
N ARG A 133 -2.08 11.94 -24.91
CA ARG A 133 -1.19 11.03 -24.19
C ARG A 133 -1.98 9.98 -23.41
N TRP A 134 -3.08 10.39 -22.78
CA TRP A 134 -3.97 9.50 -22.05
C TRP A 134 -4.52 8.42 -22.98
N ASP A 135 -5.06 8.81 -24.12
CA ASP A 135 -5.63 7.89 -25.11
C ASP A 135 -4.57 6.94 -25.66
N ALA A 136 -3.38 7.45 -26.01
CA ALA A 136 -2.27 6.63 -26.51
C ALA A 136 -1.75 5.61 -25.46
N VAL A 137 -1.77 5.95 -24.17
CA VAL A 137 -1.41 5.01 -23.10
C VAL A 137 -2.50 3.95 -22.92
N ASN A 138 -3.77 4.34 -22.95
CA ASN A 138 -4.89 3.40 -22.82
C ASN A 138 -4.96 2.42 -23.99
N GLU A 139 -4.67 2.87 -25.21
CA GLU A 139 -4.58 1.99 -26.38
C GLU A 139 -3.49 0.92 -26.17
N LYS A 140 -2.29 1.33 -25.73
CA LYS A 140 -1.20 0.40 -25.42
C LYS A 140 -1.54 -0.57 -24.28
N LEU A 141 -2.19 -0.09 -23.22
CA LEU A 141 -2.64 -0.94 -22.12
C LEU A 141 -3.71 -1.93 -22.58
N THR A 142 -4.60 -1.51 -23.48
CA THR A 142 -5.61 -2.37 -24.08
C THR A 142 -4.97 -3.47 -24.91
N ASP A 143 -3.99 -3.14 -25.74
CA ASP A 143 -3.25 -4.11 -26.54
C ASP A 143 -2.48 -5.11 -25.65
N LEU A 144 -1.81 -4.62 -24.61
CA LEU A 144 -1.14 -5.48 -23.63
C LEU A 144 -2.13 -6.40 -22.91
N THR A 145 -3.30 -5.87 -22.54
CA THR A 145 -4.35 -6.66 -21.88
C THR A 145 -4.81 -7.79 -22.80
N ARG A 146 -5.10 -7.51 -24.08
CA ARG A 146 -5.45 -8.52 -25.09
C ARG A 146 -4.37 -9.60 -25.24
N GLU A 147 -3.10 -9.20 -25.22
CA GLU A 147 -1.97 -10.13 -25.31
C GLU A 147 -1.91 -11.07 -24.09
N VAL A 148 -2.11 -10.54 -22.88
CA VAL A 148 -1.93 -11.29 -21.63
C VAL A 148 -3.13 -12.18 -21.31
N ILE A 149 -4.37 -11.68 -21.42
CA ILE A 149 -5.57 -12.46 -21.05
C ILE A 149 -6.09 -13.35 -22.20
N GLY A 150 -5.62 -13.09 -23.43
CA GLY A 150 -6.06 -13.74 -24.66
C GLY A 150 -7.33 -13.11 -25.25
N GLN A 151 -7.48 -13.16 -26.58
CA GLN A 151 -8.60 -12.54 -27.29
C GLN A 151 -9.97 -13.06 -26.84
N ASP A 152 -10.05 -14.33 -26.42
CA ASP A 152 -11.31 -14.96 -26.03
C ASP A 152 -11.87 -14.45 -24.69
N ARG A 153 -11.04 -13.82 -23.86
CA ARG A 153 -11.43 -13.27 -22.54
C ARG A 153 -11.50 -11.75 -22.53
N PHE A 154 -11.06 -11.10 -23.60
CA PHE A 154 -11.09 -9.65 -23.72
C PHE A 154 -12.45 -9.15 -24.21
N ASP A 155 -13.12 -8.31 -23.42
CA ASP A 155 -14.41 -7.71 -23.78
C ASP A 155 -14.35 -6.17 -23.62
N PRO A 156 -14.28 -5.40 -24.72
CA PRO A 156 -14.14 -3.95 -24.66
C PRO A 156 -15.32 -3.23 -24.00
N GLU A 157 -16.48 -3.86 -23.89
CA GLU A 157 -17.67 -3.30 -23.23
C GLU A 157 -17.74 -3.66 -21.74
N ARG A 158 -16.88 -4.55 -21.26
CA ARG A 158 -16.84 -4.96 -19.85
C ARG A 158 -16.00 -3.96 -19.06
N PRO A 159 -16.56 -3.32 -18.00
CA PRO A 159 -15.90 -2.24 -17.27
C PRO A 159 -14.68 -2.71 -16.47
N THR A 160 -14.60 -4.00 -16.15
CA THR A 160 -13.49 -4.60 -15.42
C THR A 160 -13.09 -5.90 -16.12
N GLN A 161 -11.79 -6.02 -16.42
CA GLN A 161 -11.19 -7.20 -17.05
C GLN A 161 -10.07 -7.79 -16.19
N SER A 162 -10.18 -7.60 -14.87
CA SER A 162 -9.18 -8.03 -13.93
C SER A 162 -9.22 -9.55 -13.76
N PRO A 163 -8.07 -10.25 -13.90
CA PRO A 163 -8.00 -11.69 -13.65
C PRO A 163 -8.36 -12.10 -12.22
N VAL A 164 -8.47 -11.13 -11.30
CA VAL A 164 -8.77 -11.36 -9.89
C VAL A 164 -10.21 -11.08 -9.48
N GLU A 165 -11.09 -10.75 -10.42
CA GLU A 165 -12.52 -10.55 -10.13
C GLU A 165 -13.22 -11.79 -9.60
N ASP A 166 -12.77 -12.98 -10.03
CA ASP A 166 -13.40 -14.25 -9.71
C ASP A 166 -12.77 -14.94 -8.47
N TYR A 167 -11.77 -14.32 -7.81
CA TYR A 167 -11.16 -14.85 -6.58
C TYR A 167 -11.96 -14.50 -5.32
#